data_AF-A0A529YB68-F1
#
_entry.id   AF-A0A529YB68-F1
#
_cell.length_a   1.000
_cell.length_b   1.000
_cell.length_c   1.000
_cell.angle_alpha   90.00
_cell.angle_beta   90.00
_cell.angle_gamma   90.00
#
_symmetry.space_group_name_H-M   'P 1'
#
loop_
_entity.id
_entity.type
_entity.pdbx_description
1 polymer ?
#
loop_
_entity_poly.entity_id
_entity_poly.type
_entity_poly.pdbx_seq_one_letter_code
_entity_poly.pdbx_strand_id
1 'polypeptide(L)' 'MNEFRQKCISRTNLVGSFAAIPHPVAVEVTASSGLDFLCIDWEHAQISRDTVEAMVRAADVHHR' A
#
# COMPACT_ATOMS: atom_id res chain seq x y z
N MET A 1 0.54 -0.07 17.46
CA MET A 1 0.99 -1.43 17.07
C MET A 1 -0.13 -2.03 16.23
N ASN A 2 0.06 -2.01 14.92
CA ASN A 2 -0.96 -1.80 13.88
C ASN A 2 -2.17 -2.74 13.90
N GLU A 3 -3.35 -2.14 13.73
CA GLU A 3 -4.63 -2.81 13.46
C GLU A 3 -4.51 -3.87 12.36
N PHE A 4 -3.74 -3.59 11.30
CA PHE A 4 -3.44 -4.56 10.24
C PHE A 4 -2.85 -5.88 10.78
N ARG A 5 -1.83 -5.81 11.66
CA ARG A 5 -1.21 -7.01 12.25
C ARG A 5 -2.22 -7.79 13.10
N GLN A 6 -3.07 -7.09 13.85
CA GLN A 6 -4.10 -7.73 14.65
C GLN A 6 -5.13 -8.45 13.76
N LYS A 7 -5.61 -7.80 12.69
CA LYS A 7 -6.51 -8.39 11.70
C LYS A 7 -5.93 -9.64 11.03
N CYS A 8 -4.63 -9.64 10.71
CA CYS A 8 -3.94 -10.81 10.18
C CYS A 8 -3.92 -11.97 11.20
N ILE A 9 -3.59 -11.69 12.47
CA ILE A 9 -3.54 -12.72 13.52
C ILE A 9 -4.93 -13.29 13.83
N SER A 10 -5.96 -12.44 13.81
CA SER A 10 -7.36 -12.87 14.01
C SER A 10 -7.95 -13.61 12.81
N ARG A 11 -7.20 -13.76 11.72
CA ARG A 11 -7.67 -14.35 10.45
C ARG A 11 -8.90 -13.63 9.90
N THR A 12 -8.96 -12.33 10.10
CA THR A 12 -9.95 -11.48 9.43
C THR A 12 -9.67 -11.53 7.93
N ASN A 13 -10.73 -11.65 7.11
CA ASN A 13 -10.57 -11.54 5.66
C ASN A 13 -10.11 -10.12 5.33
N LEU A 14 -8.99 -10.01 4.61
CA LEU A 14 -8.39 -8.77 4.17
C LEU A 14 -8.26 -8.79 2.65
N VAL A 15 -8.62 -7.69 2.01
CA VAL A 15 -8.50 -7.51 0.57
C VAL A 15 -7.46 -6.43 0.30
N GLY A 16 -6.44 -6.78 -0.47
CA GLY A 16 -5.36 -5.87 -0.85
C GLY A 16 -4.95 -6.04 -2.31
N SER A 17 -4.09 -5.14 -2.77
CA SER A 17 -3.57 -5.14 -4.14
C SER A 17 -2.06 -4.90 -4.18
N PHE A 18 -1.44 -5.36 -5.27
CA PHE A 18 -0.05 -5.06 -5.59
C PHE A 18 0.06 -3.73 -6.36
N ALA A 19 0.95 -2.86 -5.90
CA ALA A 19 1.28 -1.59 -6.55
C ALA A 19 2.63 -1.71 -7.25
N ALA A 20 2.59 -1.98 -8.55
CA ALA A 20 3.78 -2.12 -9.42
C ALA A 20 4.01 -0.89 -10.33
N ILE A 21 3.07 0.06 -10.37
CA ILE A 21 3.22 1.30 -11.14
C ILE A 21 4.04 2.30 -10.30
N PRO A 22 5.25 2.72 -10.74
CA PRO A 22 6.16 3.56 -9.95
C PRO A 22 5.73 5.03 -9.95
N HIS A 23 4.51 5.32 -9.49
CA HIS A 23 3.97 6.67 -9.48
C HIS A 23 3.07 6.91 -8.26
N PRO A 24 3.27 8.00 -7.48
CA PRO A 24 2.51 8.25 -6.25
C PRO A 24 1.01 8.40 -6.50
N VAL A 25 0.59 9.02 -7.61
CA VAL A 25 -0.84 9.13 -7.97
C VAL A 25 -1.51 7.77 -8.15
N ALA A 26 -0.79 6.76 -8.67
CA ALA A 26 -1.36 5.41 -8.79
C ALA A 26 -1.64 4.82 -7.40
N VAL A 27 -0.75 5.05 -6.44
CA VAL A 27 -0.91 4.61 -5.06
C VAL A 27 -2.05 5.36 -4.36
N GLU A 28 -2.13 6.68 -4.52
CA GLU A 28 -3.18 7.51 -3.92
C GLU A 28 -4.58 7.09 -4.39
N VAL A 29 -4.76 6.94 -5.72
CA VAL A 29 -6.03 6.45 -6.30
C VAL A 29 -6.36 5.06 -5.78
N THR A 30 -5.37 4.15 -5.73
CA THR A 30 -5.62 2.78 -5.26
C THR A 30 -5.92 2.75 -3.75
N ALA A 31 -5.26 3.58 -2.93
CA ALA A 31 -5.53 3.69 -1.50
C ALA A 31 -6.94 4.25 -1.22
N SER A 32 -7.45 5.14 -2.08
CA SER A 32 -8.81 5.67 -1.99
C SER A 32 -9.92 4.65 -2.30
N SER A 33 -9.57 3.47 -2.84
CA SER A 33 -10.54 2.47 -3.30
C SER A 33 -11.15 1.59 -2.20
N GLY A 34 -10.70 1.72 -0.95
CA GLY A 34 -11.24 0.97 0.20
C GLY A 34 -10.60 -0.40 0.43
N LEU A 35 -9.38 -0.62 -0.06
CA LEU A 35 -8.57 -1.80 0.25
C LEU A 35 -8.08 -1.77 1.70
N ASP A 36 -7.93 -2.95 2.31
CA ASP A 36 -7.39 -3.10 3.66
C ASP A 36 -5.87 -2.87 3.72
N PHE A 37 -5.16 -3.16 2.63
CA PHE A 37 -3.72 -2.95 2.51
C PHE A 37 -3.24 -2.83 1.06
N LEU A 38 -2.04 -2.27 0.90
CA LEU A 38 -1.33 -2.19 -0.37
C LEU A 38 0.08 -2.77 -0.24
N CYS A 39 0.49 -3.55 -1.24
CA CYS A 39 1.84 -4.10 -1.33
C CYS A 39 2.62 -3.34 -2.41
N ILE A 40 3.54 -2.46 -2.02
CA ILE A 40 4.47 -1.83 -2.95
C ILE A 40 5.54 -2.85 -3.31
N ASP A 41 5.49 -3.38 -4.53
CA ASP A 41 6.37 -4.45 -4.98
C ASP A 41 7.71 -3.88 -5.43
N TRP A 42 8.70 -3.93 -4.54
CA TRP A 42 10.06 -3.51 -4.87
C TRP A 42 10.98 -4.68 -5.27
N GLU A 43 10.44 -5.90 -5.34
CA GLU A 43 11.18 -7.08 -5.77
C GLU A 43 11.12 -7.23 -7.29
N HIS A 44 9.92 -7.08 -7.86
CA HIS A 44 9.68 -7.33 -9.29
C HIS A 44 9.40 -6.06 -10.10
N ALA A 45 9.05 -4.94 -9.47
CA ALA A 45 8.85 -3.69 -10.18
C ALA A 45 10.11 -2.80 -10.14
N GLN A 46 10.37 -2.10 -11.25
CA GLN A 46 11.47 -1.15 -11.36
C GLN A 46 11.11 0.18 -10.68
N ILE A 47 11.22 0.22 -9.35
CA ILE A 47 10.95 1.41 -8.54
C ILE A 47 12.28 1.90 -7.95
N SER A 48 12.55 3.21 -8.01
CA SER A 48 13.70 3.77 -7.31
C SER A 48 13.38 3.93 -5.82
N ARG A 49 14.42 3.99 -4.98
CA ARG A 49 14.25 4.19 -3.53
C ARG A 49 13.46 5.48 -3.22
N ASP A 50 13.79 6.57 -3.90
CA ASP A 50 13.12 7.87 -3.70
C ASP A 50 11.63 7.80 -4.11
N THR A 51 11.32 7.06 -5.17
CA THR A 51 9.93 6.84 -5.61
C THR A 51 9.15 6.01 -4.59
N VAL A 52 9.76 4.98 -3.98
CA VAL A 52 9.11 4.22 -2.90
C VAL A 52 8.72 5.13 -1.75
N GLU A 53 9.60 6.06 -1.32
CA GLU A 53 9.25 7.00 -0.25
C GLU A 53 8.08 7.92 -0.63
N ALA A 54 8.02 8.40 -1.87
CA ALA A 54 6.90 9.19 -2.37
C ALA A 54 5.58 8.38 -2.41
N MET A 55 5.67 7.11 -2.81
CA MET A 55 4.53 6.18 -2.82
C MET A 55 4.01 5.89 -1.41
N VAL A 56 4.90 5.69 -0.42
CA VAL A 56 4.50 5.52 0.98
C VAL A 56 3.79 6.77 1.50
N ARG A 57 4.35 7.97 1.26
CA ARG A 57 3.70 9.24 1.65
C ARG A 57 2.33 9.42 1.00
N ALA A 58 2.15 8.98 -0.24
CA ALA A 58 0.85 9.03 -0.93
C ALA A 58 -0.18 8.07 -0.31
N ALA A 59 0.24 6.89 0.13
CA ALA A 59 -0.63 5.96 0.85
C ALA A 59 -1.08 6.52 2.22
N ASP A 60 -0.19 7.20 2.93
CA ASP A 60 -0.47 7.76 4.27
C ASP A 60 -1.62 8.79 4.28
N VAL A 61 -1.87 9.48 3.16
CA VAL A 61 -3.00 10.44 3.04
C VAL A 61 -4.35 9.75 3.27
N HIS A 62 -4.45 8.45 2.96
CA HIS A 62 -5.67 7.66 3.08
C HIS A 62 -5.66 6.68 4.25
N HIS A 63 -4.60 6.69 5.08
CA HIS A 63 -4.48 5.85 6.26
C HIS A 63 -5.40 6.39 7.38
N ARG A 64 -6.59 5.78 7.51
CA ARG A 64 -7.58 6.11 8.56
C ARG A 64 -7.40 5.24 9.80
#